data_AF-A0A0F3GJN3-F1
#
_entry.id   AF-A0A0F3GJN3-F1
#
_cell.length_a   1.000
_cell.length_b   1.000
_cell.length_c   1.000
_cell.angle_alpha   90.00
_cell.angle_beta   90.00
_cell.angle_gamma   90.00
#
_symmetry.space_group_name_H-M   'P 1'
#
loop_
_entity.id
_entity.type
_entity.pdbx_description
1 polymer ?
#
loop_
_entity_poly.entity_id
_entity_poly.type
_entity_poly.pdbx_seq_one_letter_code
_entity_poly.pdbx_strand_id
1 'polypeptide(L)'
;MAAKVTDVFDELVQIAGKFVERQKGAWDHSAWLDLLSGVQKKGVDVSEDVQRYIGSMLEAMKKLYHASSATENVKGALLEISQHTVEFIKKTKGVWDQKDGEAFLKDLQKKGIELSEETKSYLGGVLESVKRVYDFSVKITEKK
;
A
#
# COMPACT_ATOMS: atom_id res chain seq x y z
N MET A 1 -23.31 9.20 -2.94
CA MET A 1 -22.70 9.44 -1.62
C MET A 1 -21.21 9.61 -1.85
N ALA A 2 -20.62 10.73 -1.43
CA ALA A 2 -19.19 10.95 -1.59
C ALA A 2 -18.45 10.01 -0.62
N ALA A 3 -17.65 9.09 -1.14
CA ALA A 3 -16.71 8.33 -0.33
C ALA A 3 -15.85 9.33 0.47
N LYS A 4 -15.70 9.12 1.79
CA LYS A 4 -14.82 9.96 2.59
C LYS A 4 -13.39 9.76 2.07
N VAL A 5 -12.52 10.77 2.20
CA VAL A 5 -11.06 10.69 1.87
C VAL A 5 -10.47 9.33 2.25
N THR A 6 -10.85 8.84 3.42
CA THR A 6 -10.38 7.60 4.02
C THR A 6 -10.88 6.35 3.31
N ASP A 7 -12.07 6.36 2.71
CA ASP A 7 -12.63 5.16 2.08
C ASP A 7 -11.93 4.84 0.75
N VAL A 8 -11.64 5.85 -0.07
CA VAL A 8 -10.90 5.68 -1.34
C VAL A 8 -9.47 5.25 -1.07
N PHE A 9 -8.80 5.87 -0.09
CA PHE A 9 -7.46 5.50 0.31
C PHE A 9 -7.38 4.04 0.80
N ASP A 10 -8.24 3.66 1.75
CA ASP A 10 -8.28 2.30 2.30
C ASP A 10 -8.55 1.27 1.20
N GLU A 11 -9.48 1.55 0.28
CA GLU A 11 -9.80 0.66 -0.83
C GLU A 11 -8.61 0.48 -1.79
N LEU A 12 -7.92 1.56 -2.18
CA LEU A 12 -6.78 1.47 -3.10
C LEU A 12 -5.65 0.63 -2.52
N VAL A 13 -5.32 0.82 -1.24
CA VAL A 13 -4.26 0.06 -0.58
C VAL A 13 -4.63 -1.42 -0.45
N GLN A 14 -5.89 -1.72 -0.12
CA GLN A 14 -6.36 -3.12 -0.06
C GLN A 14 -6.38 -3.79 -1.44
N ILE A 15 -6.82 -3.08 -2.48
CA ILE A 15 -6.82 -3.59 -3.86
C ILE A 15 -5.40 -3.91 -4.31
N ALA A 16 -4.45 -3.01 -4.02
CA ALA A 16 -3.05 -3.19 -4.34
C ALA A 16 -2.43 -4.40 -3.61
N GLY A 17 -2.64 -4.52 -2.29
CA GLY A 17 -2.14 -5.67 -1.52
C GLY A 17 -2.67 -7.00 -2.04
N LYS A 18 -3.99 -7.10 -2.27
CA LYS A 18 -4.64 -8.29 -2.84
C LYS A 18 -4.15 -8.60 -4.26
N PHE A 19 -3.92 -7.57 -5.07
CA PHE A 19 -3.43 -7.75 -6.43
C PHE A 19 -2.02 -8.33 -6.42
N VAL A 20 -1.10 -7.77 -5.64
CA VAL A 20 0.29 -8.27 -5.54
C VAL A 20 0.31 -9.70 -5.03
N GLU A 21 -0.49 -10.02 -4.01
CA GLU A 21 -0.60 -11.38 -3.48
C GLU A 21 -1.14 -12.36 -4.54
N ARG A 22 -2.26 -12.02 -5.20
CA ARG A 22 -2.89 -12.86 -6.24
C ARG A 22 -1.96 -13.08 -7.43
N GLN A 23 -1.26 -12.04 -7.85
CA GLN A 23 -0.29 -12.07 -8.94
C GLN A 23 1.07 -12.64 -8.50
N LYS A 24 1.23 -12.99 -7.23
CA LYS A 24 2.49 -13.48 -6.64
C LYS A 24 3.68 -12.57 -6.98
N GLY A 25 3.46 -11.25 -6.98
CA GLY A 25 4.48 -10.26 -7.31
C GLY A 25 4.91 -10.22 -8.78
N ALA A 26 4.15 -10.81 -9.70
CA ALA A 26 4.43 -10.80 -11.14
C ALA A 26 3.15 -10.62 -11.96
N TRP A 27 3.08 -9.58 -12.79
CA TRP A 27 1.92 -9.30 -13.64
C TRP A 27 2.36 -8.74 -15.00
N ASP A 28 1.53 -8.94 -16.01
CA ASP A 28 1.71 -8.38 -17.35
C ASP A 28 0.84 -7.13 -17.56
N HIS A 29 0.85 -6.61 -18.78
CA HIS A 29 0.05 -5.45 -19.14
C HIS A 29 -1.46 -5.71 -19.04
N SER A 30 -1.92 -6.94 -19.30
CA SER A 30 -3.35 -7.28 -19.23
C SER A 30 -3.84 -7.22 -17.78
N ALA A 31 -3.10 -7.85 -16.87
CA ALA A 31 -3.41 -7.81 -15.44
C ALA A 31 -3.37 -6.39 -14.87
N TRP A 32 -2.48 -5.53 -15.38
CA TRP A 32 -2.46 -4.11 -15.06
C TRP A 32 -3.74 -3.39 -15.52
N LEU A 33 -4.17 -3.59 -16.76
CA LEU A 33 -5.39 -2.97 -17.28
C LEU A 33 -6.65 -3.45 -16.53
N ASP A 34 -6.71 -4.74 -16.17
CA ASP A 34 -7.79 -5.30 -15.37
C ASP A 34 -7.87 -4.66 -13.98
N LEU A 35 -6.73 -4.41 -13.34
CA LEU A 35 -6.65 -3.69 -12.07
C LEU A 35 -7.22 -2.28 -12.19
N LEU A 36 -6.78 -1.52 -13.20
CA LEU A 36 -7.26 -0.16 -13.44
C LEU A 36 -8.76 -0.13 -13.70
N SER A 37 -9.27 -1.08 -14.51
CA SER A 37 -10.71 -1.22 -14.74
C SER A 37 -11.47 -1.51 -13.44
N GLY A 38 -10.92 -2.37 -12.57
CA GLY A 38 -11.49 -2.66 -11.26
C GLY A 38 -11.55 -1.43 -10.34
N VAL A 39 -10.49 -0.62 -10.32
CA VAL A 39 -10.42 0.63 -9.57
C VAL A 39 -11.43 1.66 -10.13
N GLN A 40 -11.53 1.78 -11.44
CA GLN A 40 -12.48 2.68 -12.10
C GLN A 40 -13.94 2.29 -11.82
N LYS A 41 -14.27 0.99 -11.82
CA LYS A 41 -15.60 0.48 -11.46
C LYS A 41 -16.02 0.82 -10.02
N LYS A 42 -15.06 1.12 -9.15
CA LYS A 42 -15.29 1.58 -7.78
C LYS A 42 -15.46 3.09 -7.67
N GLY A 43 -15.49 3.81 -8.80
CA GLY A 43 -15.73 5.25 -8.85
C GLY A 43 -14.49 6.11 -8.62
N VAL A 44 -13.29 5.51 -8.68
CA VAL A 44 -12.02 6.24 -8.66
C VAL A 44 -11.64 6.65 -10.08
N ASP A 45 -11.35 7.93 -10.28
CA ASP A 45 -10.79 8.40 -11.55
C ASP A 45 -9.37 7.88 -11.73
N VAL A 46 -9.09 7.17 -12.83
CA VAL A 46 -7.80 6.56 -13.15
C VAL A 46 -7.00 7.43 -14.13
N SER A 47 -6.88 8.73 -13.82
CA SER A 47 -6.01 9.64 -14.57
C SER A 47 -4.54 9.22 -14.51
N GLU A 48 -3.70 9.78 -15.38
CA GLU A 48 -2.29 9.40 -15.49
C GLU A 48 -1.53 9.51 -14.15
N ASP A 49 -1.83 10.52 -13.35
CA ASP A 49 -1.21 10.67 -12.02
C ASP A 49 -1.65 9.56 -11.06
N VAL A 50 -2.93 9.18 -11.08
CA VAL A 50 -3.45 8.05 -10.28
C VAL A 50 -2.82 6.75 -10.69
N GLN A 51 -2.70 6.51 -11.99
CA GLN A 51 -2.02 5.33 -12.52
C GLN A 51 -0.56 5.28 -12.05
N ARG A 52 0.15 6.41 -12.05
CA ARG A 52 1.53 6.50 -11.54
C ARG A 52 1.62 6.19 -10.04
N TYR A 53 0.67 6.69 -9.24
CA TYR A 53 0.65 6.41 -7.80
C TYR A 53 0.33 4.94 -7.49
N ILE A 54 -0.67 4.36 -8.16
CA ILE A 54 -1.01 2.94 -8.03
C ILE A 54 0.20 2.10 -8.46
N GLY A 55 0.80 2.38 -9.61
CA GLY A 55 1.98 1.65 -10.09
C GLY A 55 3.15 1.70 -9.12
N SER A 56 3.43 2.88 -8.54
CA SER A 56 4.50 3.05 -7.54
C SER A 56 4.23 2.25 -6.26
N MET A 57 2.96 2.20 -5.82
CA MET A 57 2.55 1.40 -4.67
C MET A 57 2.67 -0.10 -4.95
N LEU A 58 2.24 -0.57 -6.12
CA LEU A 58 2.36 -1.98 -6.52
C LEU A 58 3.81 -2.43 -6.58
N GLU A 59 4.71 -1.63 -7.17
CA GLU A 59 6.13 -1.98 -7.24
C GLU A 59 6.79 -2.02 -5.86
N ALA A 60 6.41 -1.12 -4.94
CA ALA A 60 6.89 -1.18 -3.56
C ALA A 60 6.40 -2.44 -2.84
N MET A 61 5.11 -2.75 -2.94
CA MET A 61 4.52 -3.97 -2.36
C MET A 61 5.09 -5.25 -2.99
N LYS A 62 5.39 -5.24 -4.29
CA LYS A 62 6.06 -6.34 -4.99
C LYS A 62 7.46 -6.59 -4.46
N LYS A 63 8.26 -5.54 -4.23
CA LYS A 63 9.59 -5.69 -3.61
C LYS A 63 9.49 -6.30 -2.22
N LEU A 64 8.55 -5.82 -1.41
CA LEU A 64 8.26 -6.41 -0.10
C LEU A 64 7.85 -7.89 -0.22
N TYR A 65 6.98 -8.22 -1.17
CA TYR A 65 6.56 -9.59 -1.43
C TYR A 65 7.72 -10.49 -1.90
N HIS A 66 8.63 -10.01 -2.73
CA HIS A 66 9.78 -10.83 -3.14
C HIS A 66 10.85 -10.95 -2.06
N ALA A 67 11.06 -9.92 -1.23
CA ALA A 67 11.88 -10.01 -0.04
C ALA A 67 11.32 -11.03 0.96
N SER A 68 9.99 -11.11 1.03
CA SER A 68 9.27 -12.07 1.85
C SER A 68 9.41 -13.53 1.41
N SER A 69 9.80 -13.80 0.16
CA SER A 69 10.03 -15.18 -0.31
C SER A 69 11.14 -15.90 0.47
N ALA A 70 12.03 -15.14 1.12
CA ALA A 70 13.06 -15.67 2.00
C ALA A 70 12.52 -16.11 3.38
N THR A 71 11.30 -15.70 3.75
CA THR A 71 10.67 -15.95 5.05
C THR A 71 9.14 -16.13 4.87
N GLU A 72 8.65 -17.38 4.90
CA GLU A 72 7.23 -17.73 4.60
C GLU A 72 6.18 -16.87 5.34
N ASN A 73 6.51 -16.37 6.54
CA ASN A 73 5.62 -15.51 7.34
C ASN A 73 5.24 -14.18 6.67
N VAL A 74 6.16 -13.53 5.95
CA VAL A 74 5.89 -12.18 5.42
C VAL A 74 4.96 -12.23 4.20
N LYS A 75 4.98 -13.33 3.45
CA LYS A 75 4.11 -13.57 2.28
C LYS A 75 2.64 -13.71 2.67
N GLY A 76 2.36 -14.42 3.77
CA GLY A 76 1.01 -14.52 4.35
C GLY A 76 0.59 -13.25 5.10
N ALA A 77 1.56 -12.44 5.55
CA ALA A 77 1.31 -11.21 6.29
C ALA A 77 1.12 -9.96 5.41
N LEU A 78 1.19 -10.05 4.06
CA LEU A 78 1.13 -8.86 3.20
C LEU A 78 -0.17 -8.06 3.38
N LEU A 79 -1.30 -8.75 3.52
CA LEU A 79 -2.58 -8.11 3.80
C LEU A 79 -2.59 -7.40 5.16
N GLU A 80 -1.99 -8.02 6.18
CA GLU A 80 -1.88 -7.46 7.52
C GLU A 80 -0.94 -6.24 7.55
N ILE A 81 0.20 -6.33 6.86
CA ILE A 81 1.13 -5.21 6.66
C ILE A 81 0.43 -4.06 5.94
N SER A 82 -0.38 -4.36 4.92
CA SER A 82 -1.14 -3.36 4.17
C SER A 82 -2.16 -2.66 5.07
N GLN A 83 -2.90 -3.42 5.90
CA GLN A 83 -3.84 -2.85 6.87
C GLN A 83 -3.14 -1.96 7.90
N HIS A 84 -2.02 -2.41 8.47
CA HIS A 84 -1.26 -1.60 9.42
C HIS A 84 -0.63 -0.37 8.78
N THR A 85 -0.23 -0.45 7.52
CA THR A 85 0.26 0.72 6.78
C THR A 85 -0.86 1.76 6.62
N VAL A 86 -2.07 1.34 6.29
CA VAL A 86 -3.26 2.22 6.22
C VAL A 86 -3.52 2.88 7.58
N GLU A 87 -3.57 2.10 8.65
CA GLU A 87 -3.81 2.61 10.00
C GLU A 87 -2.74 3.61 10.45
N PHE A 88 -1.47 3.28 10.20
CA PHE A 88 -0.34 4.13 10.52
C PHE A 88 -0.40 5.46 9.77
N ILE A 89 -0.63 5.43 8.46
CA ILE A 89 -0.70 6.64 7.64
C ILE A 89 -1.90 7.50 8.02
N LYS A 90 -3.05 6.90 8.35
CA LYS A 90 -4.22 7.66 8.82
C LYS A 90 -3.98 8.30 10.18
N LYS A 91 -3.35 7.58 11.10
CA LYS A 91 -3.02 8.07 12.45
C LYS A 91 -2.04 9.25 12.39
N THR A 92 -1.04 9.13 11.53
CA THR A 92 0.02 10.14 11.33
C THR A 92 -0.37 11.23 10.33
N LYS A 93 -1.50 11.06 9.63
CA LYS A 93 -1.93 11.90 8.49
C LYS A 93 -0.82 12.06 7.45
N GLY A 94 -0.05 11.00 7.20
CA GLY A 94 1.08 11.00 6.27
C GLY A 94 2.34 11.73 6.78
N VAL A 95 2.38 12.17 8.04
CA VAL A 95 3.52 12.89 8.64
C VAL A 95 4.03 12.12 9.84
N TRP A 96 5.23 11.55 9.74
CA TRP A 96 5.85 10.78 10.80
C TRP A 96 7.35 11.07 10.90
N ASP A 97 7.92 10.89 12.08
CA ASP A 97 9.36 10.96 12.31
C ASP A 97 10.02 9.57 12.39
N GLN A 98 11.32 9.52 12.69
CA GLN A 98 12.04 8.26 12.82
C GLN A 98 11.46 7.37 13.94
N LYS A 99 11.04 7.95 15.07
CA LYS A 99 10.51 7.19 16.22
C LYS A 99 9.15 6.58 15.89
N ASP A 100 8.30 7.31 15.18
CA ASP A 100 7.02 6.81 14.69
C ASP A 100 7.23 5.62 13.73
N GLY A 101 8.20 5.73 12.82
CA GLY A 101 8.58 4.64 11.92
C GLY A 101 9.10 3.41 12.67
N GLU A 102 9.95 3.59 13.68
CA GLU A 102 10.43 2.49 14.53
C GLU A 102 9.28 1.83 15.33
N ALA A 103 8.31 2.61 15.81
CA ALA A 103 7.13 2.08 16.49
C ALA A 103 6.28 1.21 15.56
N PHE A 104 6.07 1.65 14.31
CA PHE A 104 5.40 0.86 13.28
C PHE A 104 6.08 -0.50 13.05
N LEU A 105 7.41 -0.50 12.90
CA LEU A 105 8.17 -1.75 12.71
C LEU A 105 8.05 -2.68 13.92
N LYS A 106 8.11 -2.14 15.14
CA LYS A 106 7.92 -2.91 16.38
C LYS A 106 6.53 -3.55 16.46
N ASP A 107 5.49 -2.84 16.02
CA ASP A 107 4.13 -3.37 16.05
C ASP A 107 3.94 -4.53 15.04
N LEU A 108 4.60 -4.47 13.88
CA LEU A 108 4.67 -5.61 12.95
C LEU A 108 5.43 -6.80 13.56
N GLN A 109 6.57 -6.55 14.23
CA GLN A 109 7.33 -7.62 14.89
C GLN A 109 6.55 -8.32 16.01
N LYS A 110 5.76 -7.56 16.81
CA LYS A 110 4.88 -8.14 17.85
C LYS A 110 3.84 -9.10 17.29
N LYS A 111 3.50 -8.96 16.00
CA LYS A 111 2.56 -9.84 15.28
C LYS A 111 3.22 -11.07 14.68
N GLY A 112 4.49 -11.31 14.99
CA GLY A 112 5.25 -12.47 14.51
C GLY A 112 5.83 -12.28 13.11
N ILE A 113 5.81 -11.05 12.59
CA ILE A 113 6.41 -10.73 11.29
C ILE A 113 7.92 -10.52 11.51
N GLU A 114 8.73 -11.44 10.99
CA GLU A 114 10.18 -11.30 11.01
C GLU A 114 10.63 -10.22 10.03
N LEU A 115 11.32 -9.21 10.55
CA LEU A 115 11.78 -8.06 9.78
C LEU A 115 13.31 -8.06 9.70
N SER A 116 13.85 -8.60 8.60
CA SER A 116 15.26 -8.38 8.24
C SER A 116 15.50 -6.90 7.91
N GLU A 117 16.77 -6.46 7.92
CA GLU A 117 17.12 -5.08 7.52
C GLU A 117 16.65 -4.76 6.09
N GLU A 118 16.70 -5.75 5.19
CA GLU A 118 16.19 -5.62 3.84
C GLU A 118 14.65 -5.44 3.83
N THR A 119 13.91 -6.25 4.59
CA THR A 119 12.44 -6.11 4.71
C THR A 119 12.05 -4.75 5.31
N LYS A 120 12.79 -4.24 6.31
CA LYS A 120 12.57 -2.91 6.88
C LYS A 120 12.74 -1.81 5.84
N SER A 121 13.78 -1.91 5.00
CA SER A 121 14.00 -0.95 3.90
C SER A 121 12.85 -0.95 2.91
N TYR A 122 12.37 -2.14 2.50
CA TYR A 122 11.21 -2.24 1.60
C TYR A 122 9.92 -1.73 2.23
N LEU A 123 9.70 -1.97 3.52
CA LEU A 123 8.56 -1.40 4.25
C LEU A 123 8.61 0.13 4.26
N GLY A 124 9.78 0.74 4.42
CA GLY A 124 9.95 2.19 4.27
C GLY A 124 9.52 2.68 2.88
N GLY A 125 9.89 1.95 1.83
CA GLY A 125 9.43 2.23 0.46
C GLY A 125 7.92 2.09 0.29
N VAL A 126 7.29 1.11 0.94
CA VAL A 126 5.83 0.96 0.95
C VAL A 126 5.15 2.13 1.67
N LEU A 127 5.62 2.52 2.86
CA LEU A 127 5.08 3.68 3.59
C LEU A 127 5.12 4.95 2.75
N GLU A 128 6.24 5.24 2.10
CA GLU A 128 6.40 6.42 1.24
C GLU A 128 5.50 6.38 0.00
N SER A 129 5.38 5.22 -0.67
CA SER A 129 4.49 5.06 -1.81
C SER A 129 3.02 5.21 -1.41
N VAL A 130 2.61 4.61 -0.28
CA VAL A 130 1.23 4.69 0.20
C VAL A 130 0.91 6.10 0.71
N LYS A 131 1.86 6.82 1.32
CA LYS A 131 1.70 8.22 1.69
C LYS A 131 1.31 9.08 0.48
N ARG A 132 1.95 8.89 -0.67
CA ARG A 132 1.60 9.63 -1.89
C ARG A 132 0.15 9.40 -2.32
N VAL A 133 -0.35 8.17 -2.16
CA VAL A 133 -1.76 7.83 -2.41
C VAL A 133 -2.68 8.52 -1.39
N TYR A 134 -2.28 8.59 -0.13
CA TYR A 134 -3.00 9.31 0.92
C TYR A 134 -3.09 10.81 0.63
N ASP A 135 -1.97 11.46 0.37
CA ASP A 135 -1.89 12.90 0.06
C ASP A 135 -2.75 13.24 -1.16
N PHE A 136 -2.73 12.37 -2.17
CA PHE A 136 -3.58 12.51 -3.35
C PHE A 136 -5.07 12.37 -3.00
N SER A 137 -5.43 11.37 -2.21
CA SER A 137 -6.82 11.12 -1.79
C SER A 137 -7.38 12.29 -0.99
N VAL A 138 -6.56 12.91 -0.13
CA VAL A 138 -6.90 14.17 0.58
C VAL A 138 -7.19 15.28 -0.43
N LYS A 139 -6.27 15.52 -1.39
CA LYS A 139 -6.41 16.58 -2.41
C LYS A 139 -7.64 16.46 -3.30
N ILE A 140 -8.06 15.25 -3.70
CA ILE A 140 -9.28 15.08 -4.51
C ILE A 140 -10.52 15.49 -3.71
N THR A 141 -10.54 15.16 -2.42
CA THR A 141 -11.73 15.36 -1.59
C THR A 141 -11.86 16.81 -1.12
N GLU A 142 -10.75 17.55 -1.00
CA GLU A 142 -10.76 19.00 -0.75
C GLU A 142 -11.16 19.84 -1.98
N LYS A 143 -11.07 19.27 -3.20
CA LYS A 143 -11.46 19.94 -4.45
C LYS A 143 -12.94 19.77 -4.82
N LYS A 144 -13.75 19.10 -3.99
CA LYS A 144 -15.20 18.96 -4.14
C LYS A 144 -15.95 19.87 -3.18
#